data_AF-A0A2A3F518-F1
#
_entry.id   AF-A0A2A3F518-F1
#
_cell.length_a   1.000
_cell.length_b   1.000
_cell.length_c   1.000
_cell.angle_alpha   90.00
_cell.angle_beta   90.00
_cell.angle_gamma   90.00
#
_symmetry.space_group_name_H-M   'P 1'
#
loop_
_entity.id
_entity.type
_entity.pdbx_description
1 polymer ?
#
loop_
_entity_poly.entity_id
_entity_poly.type
_entity_poly.pdbx_seq_one_letter_code
_entity_poly.pdbx_strand_id
1 'polypeptide(L)' 'MSRTWGLSTEDIDNRFDYHRPTPEKVVIHEGIRSACGVLAHLLDEQLPPGREKATALTNLEQVMFWSNAAIARSN' A
#
# COMPACT_ATOMS: atom_id res chain seq x y z
N MET A 1 -6.99 -8.23 22.24
CA MET A 1 -8.04 -8.20 21.22
C MET A 1 -7.53 -8.96 20.00
N SER A 2 -8.04 -10.18 19.79
CA SER A 2 -7.62 -11.02 18.67
C SER A 2 -8.12 -10.39 17.37
N ARG A 3 -7.23 -9.87 16.52
CA ARG A 3 -7.57 -9.58 15.13
C ARG A 3 -7.72 -10.92 14.44
N THR A 4 -8.94 -11.42 14.39
CA THR A 4 -9.30 -12.51 13.50
C THR A 4 -8.98 -12.01 12.09
N TRP A 5 -7.94 -12.53 11.47
CA TRP A 5 -7.64 -12.26 10.06
C TRP A 5 -8.74 -12.92 9.24
N GLY A 6 -9.82 -12.18 9.06
CA GLY A 6 -11.07 -12.70 8.56
C GLY A 6 -11.00 -13.00 7.07
N LEU A 7 -11.33 -14.24 6.74
CA LEU A 7 -11.71 -14.73 5.42
C LEU A 7 -13.24 -14.89 5.34
N SER A 8 -13.99 -14.19 6.20
CA SER A 8 -15.45 -14.26 6.17
C SER A 8 -15.96 -13.68 4.85
N THR A 9 -17.18 -14.06 4.45
CA THR A 9 -17.82 -13.47 3.26
C THR A 9 -17.86 -11.95 3.34
N GLU A 10 -18.15 -11.39 4.52
CA GLU A 10 -18.14 -9.95 4.75
C GLU A 10 -16.75 -9.33 4.54
N ASP A 11 -15.68 -9.99 4.99
CA ASP A 11 -14.31 -9.52 4.73
C ASP A 11 -13.98 -9.56 3.23
N ILE A 12 -14.44 -10.59 2.52
CA ILE A 12 -14.26 -10.71 1.08
C ILE A 12 -14.99 -9.57 0.39
N ASP A 13 -16.28 -9.36 0.68
CA ASP A 13 -17.09 -8.29 0.09
C ASP A 13 -16.44 -6.93 0.36
N ASN A 14 -16.03 -6.66 1.60
CA ASN A 14 -15.32 -5.44 1.96
C ASN A 14 -13.98 -5.26 1.19
N ARG A 15 -13.26 -6.35 0.88
CA ARG A 15 -12.01 -6.25 0.10
C ARG A 15 -12.23 -5.83 -1.36
N PHE A 16 -13.39 -6.18 -1.92
CA PHE A 16 -13.76 -5.94 -3.32
C PHE A 16 -14.72 -4.75 -3.51
N ASP A 17 -15.25 -4.17 -2.43
CA ASP A 17 -16.12 -2.99 -2.49
C ASP A 17 -15.35 -1.70 -2.87
N TYR A 18 -16.09 -0.72 -3.38
CA TYR A 18 -15.58 0.60 -3.68
C TYR A 18 -15.58 1.51 -2.43
N HIS A 19 -14.38 1.77 -1.92
CA HIS A 19 -14.17 2.65 -0.78
C HIS A 19 -13.88 4.08 -1.23
N ARG A 20 -14.91 4.93 -1.31
CA ARG A 20 -14.70 6.36 -1.56
C ARG A 20 -13.89 6.98 -0.41
N PRO A 21 -12.72 7.57 -0.65
CA PRO A 21 -11.91 8.13 0.43
C PRO A 21 -12.53 9.43 0.96
N THR A 22 -12.48 9.61 2.28
CA THR A 22 -12.74 10.89 2.93
C THR A 22 -11.55 11.84 2.71
N PRO A 23 -11.69 13.17 2.92
CA PRO A 23 -10.57 14.10 2.83
C PRO A 23 -9.37 13.69 3.70
N GLU A 24 -9.60 13.17 4.90
CA GLU A 24 -8.55 12.70 5.80
C GLU A 24 -7.83 11.47 5.23
N LYS A 25 -8.59 10.50 4.68
CA LYS A 25 -8.00 9.35 3.99
C LYS A 25 -7.18 9.76 2.78
N VAL A 26 -7.62 10.77 2.01
CA VAL A 26 -6.85 11.32 0.88
C VAL A 26 -5.48 11.82 1.34
N VAL A 27 -5.42 12.60 2.42
CA VAL A 27 -4.16 13.11 2.97
C VAL A 27 -3.24 11.95 3.39
N ILE A 28 -3.77 10.94 4.06
CA ILE A 28 -2.98 9.77 4.50
C ILE A 28 -2.45 9.00 3.27
N HIS A 29 -3.29 8.79 2.25
CA HIS A 29 -2.88 8.14 1.01
C HIS A 29 -1.75 8.90 0.31
N GLU A 30 -1.85 10.24 0.24
CA GLU A 30 -0.81 11.09 -0.35
C GLU A 30 0.51 10.99 0.43
N GLY A 31 0.45 10.97 1.76
CA GLY A 31 1.62 10.75 2.61
C GLY A 31 2.33 9.42 2.32
N ILE A 32 1.58 8.31 2.23
CA ILE A 32 2.13 6.99 1.90
C ILE A 32 2.75 6.98 0.50
N ARG A 33 2.06 7.55 -0.51
CA ARG A 33 2.57 7.62 -1.88
C ARG A 33 3.86 8.43 -1.96
N SER A 34 3.90 9.58 -1.28
CA SER A 34 5.07 10.45 -1.22
C SER A 34 6.27 9.73 -0.59
N ALA A 35 6.07 9.08 0.57
CA ALA A 35 7.14 8.35 1.25
C ALA A 35 7.67 7.18 0.42
N CYS A 36 6.79 6.41 -0.23
CA CYS A 36 7.21 5.33 -1.13
C CYS A 36 7.96 5.89 -2.36
N GLY A 37 7.52 7.02 -2.92
CA GLY A 37 8.20 7.67 -4.04
C GLY A 37 9.62 8.13 -3.67
N VAL A 38 9.79 8.75 -2.50
CA VAL A 38 11.12 9.16 -2.00
C VAL A 38 12.06 7.96 -1.87
N LEU A 39 11.59 6.86 -1.24
CA LEU A 39 12.41 5.66 -1.11
C LEU A 39 12.68 5.00 -2.48
N ALA A 40 11.72 5.00 -3.41
CA ALA A 40 11.91 4.46 -4.75
C ALA A 40 13.04 5.18 -5.50
N HIS A 41 13.08 6.52 -5.43
CA HIS A 41 14.17 7.30 -6.02
C HIS A 41 15.53 7.00 -5.37
N LEU A 42 15.59 6.85 -4.04
CA LEU A 42 16.82 6.45 -3.36
C LEU A 42 17.28 5.05 -3.81
N LEU A 43 16.38 4.08 -3.90
CA LEU A 43 16.71 2.74 -4.38
C LEU A 43 17.16 2.75 -5.84
N ASP A 44 16.54 3.58 -6.68
CA ASP A 44 16.92 3.73 -8.08
C ASP A 44 18.35 4.27 -8.23
N GLU A 45 18.71 5.28 -7.43
CA GLU A 45 20.03 5.88 -7.42
C GLU A 45 21.12 4.93 -6.89
N GLN A 46 20.84 4.22 -5.80
CA GLN A 46 21.87 3.48 -5.05
C GLN A 46 22.07 2.04 -5.54
N LEU A 47 21.06 1.42 -6.15
CA LEU A 47 21.14 0.02 -6.57
C LEU A 47 21.64 -0.12 -8.01
N PRO A 48 22.57 -1.06 -8.29
CA PRO A 48 22.98 -1.34 -9.66
C PRO A 48 21.80 -1.92 -10.47
N PRO A 49 21.80 -1.76 -11.81
CA PRO A 49 20.77 -2.35 -12.65
C PRO A 49 20.79 -3.87 -12.55
N GLY A 50 19.63 -4.49 -12.34
CA GLY A 50 19.52 -5.93 -12.20
C GLY A 50 18.20 -6.39 -11.59
N ARG A 51 18.09 -7.71 -11.41
CA ARG A 51 16.90 -8.37 -10.87
C ARG A 51 16.59 -7.91 -9.44
N GLU A 52 17.61 -7.68 -8.63
CA GLU A 52 17.50 -7.27 -7.24
C GLU A 52 16.88 -5.88 -7.12
N LYS A 53 17.31 -4.92 -7.96
CA LYS A 53 16.72 -3.58 -8.03
C LYS A 53 15.26 -3.63 -8.47
N ALA A 54 14.95 -4.38 -9.53
CA ALA A 54 13.57 -4.56 -9.99
C ALA A 54 12.69 -5.17 -8.89
N THR A 55 13.17 -6.22 -8.22
CA THR A 55 12.47 -6.85 -7.09
C THR A 55 12.24 -5.88 -5.93
N ALA A 56 13.25 -5.07 -5.58
CA ALA A 56 13.13 -4.08 -4.52
C ALA A 56 12.04 -3.04 -4.82
N LEU A 57 12.02 -2.52 -6.05
CA LEU A 57 11.00 -1.56 -6.49
C LEU A 57 9.60 -2.20 -6.53
N THR A 58 9.45 -3.42 -7.05
CA THR A 58 8.16 -4.15 -7.03
C THR A 58 7.65 -4.38 -5.61
N ASN A 59 8.53 -4.74 -4.67
CA ASN A 59 8.12 -4.91 -3.28
C ASN A 59 7.70 -3.59 -2.64
N LEU A 60 8.36 -2.48 -2.97
CA LEU A 60 7.96 -1.15 -2.51
C LEU A 60 6.60 -0.72 -3.07
N GLU A 61 6.32 -1.03 -4.34
CA GLU A 61 5.00 -0.83 -4.93
C GLU A 61 3.92 -1.66 -4.20
N GLN A 62 4.23 -2.90 -3.81
CA GLN A 62 3.33 -3.72 -3.01
C GLN A 62 3.10 -3.13 -1.61
N VAL A 63 4.15 -2.60 -0.96
CA VAL A 63 4.01 -1.86 0.31
C VAL A 63 3.03 -0.70 0.15
N MET A 64 3.20 0.12 -0.89
CA MET A 64 2.28 1.23 -1.18
C MET A 64 0.86 0.73 -1.43
N PHE A 65 0.69 -0.30 -2.27
CA PHE A 65 -0.61 -0.85 -2.63
C PHE A 65 -1.37 -1.38 -1.40
N TRP A 66 -0.72 -2.22 -0.59
CA TRP A 66 -1.36 -2.80 0.59
C TRP A 66 -1.62 -1.78 1.70
N SER A 67 -0.75 -0.77 1.85
CA SER A 67 -0.98 0.35 2.76
C SER A 67 -2.22 1.15 2.34
N ASN A 68 -2.34 1.49 1.05
CA ASN A 68 -3.52 2.16 0.52
C ASN A 68 -4.79 1.30 0.69
N ALA A 69 -4.73 0.00 0.41
CA ALA A 69 -5.87 -0.88 0.61
C ALA A 69 -6.31 -0.93 2.10
N ALA A 70 -5.36 -0.92 3.04
CA ALA A 70 -5.68 -0.89 4.46
C ALA A 70 -6.39 0.42 4.87
N ILE A 71 -5.94 1.57 4.37
CA ILE A 71 -6.56 2.89 4.61
C ILE A 71 -7.96 2.94 4.01
N ALA A 72 -8.12 2.40 2.80
CA ALA A 72 -9.40 2.38 2.11
C ALA A 72 -10.45 1.59 2.92
N ARG A 73 -10.08 0.39 3.38
CA ARG A 73 -10.96 -0.57 4.06
C ARG A 73 -11.13 -0.36 5.57
N SER A 74 -10.39 0.56 6.19
CA SER A 74 -10.56 0.89 7.60
C SER A 74 -11.79 1.78 7.78
N ASN A 75 -12.71 1.40 8.65
CA ASN A 75 -13.84 2.22 9.06
C ASN A 75 -13.44 3.26 10.10
#